data_AF-A0A2N2JKK9-F1
#
_entry.id   AF-A0A2N2JKK9-F1
#
_cell.length_a   1.000
_cell.length_b   1.000
_cell.length_c   1.000
_cell.angle_alpha   90.00
_cell.angle_beta   90.00
_cell.angle_gamma   90.00
#
_symmetry.space_group_name_H-M   'P 1'
#
loop_
_entity.id
_entity.type
_entity.pdbx_description
1 polymer ?
#
loop_
_entity_poly.entity_id
_entity_poly.type
_entity_poly.pdbx_seq_one_letter_code
_entity_poly.pdbx_strand_id
1 'polypeptide(L)'
;MAAPAAGAAFPPAAFRRAPAVVEARSVCVLYFDNNTGDPSYEPLKKGLADMMVTDLAAVDGLTVVERSRLQDVVGELELQQSSLFDTATAQKIGKLVGARYAVTGAIAAVAPKIRLDVRLIEVATGEVVVADKVVGVADDFFALQERLSAVFVVGLGRTVGPPSRSPAKRLGTVLDFGKALELADQGDDKAAAKQLGEIVAEAPDFTLAKTRYTELLQRLYAAKDKRATGLAEAEERLLAKIDAELTKKDPQKLRGNAQRRYFGYRIMRGHLYLALIQRVTKSKNPFNPAPIPEVERDRVKGWMVAFWDNQRALARELAAIRSHIPSFPTADDEDVQAAQELGLGPNPARLPFMSPQTVDRGLASFALTGKPDLFASVHPAVRPSLAAMDPSYVDKGLAVLDEALADIAANEKGLRARETIRTLDLYGDCLLALGRPIEAVARWQKVLDDYPTASEFGAVEKKIRETLAKMK
;
A
#
# COMPACT_ATOMS: atom_id res chain seq x y z
N MET A 1 -39.31 63.92 21.56
CA MET A 1 -38.32 63.12 20.81
C MET A 1 -37.16 62.79 21.74
N ALA A 2 -37.15 61.59 22.30
CA ALA A 2 -35.99 60.94 22.92
C ALA A 2 -36.44 59.51 23.28
N ALA A 3 -35.97 58.53 22.52
CA ALA A 3 -36.05 57.12 22.86
C ALA A 3 -34.62 56.58 22.83
N PRO A 4 -34.15 55.91 23.88
CA PRO A 4 -32.96 55.09 23.79
C PRO A 4 -33.24 53.60 24.05
N ALA A 5 -32.41 52.81 23.37
CA ALA A 5 -31.91 51.48 23.71
C ALA A 5 -32.85 50.27 23.62
N ALA A 6 -32.80 49.62 22.45
CA ALA A 6 -33.17 48.23 22.26
C ALA A 6 -32.15 47.30 22.95
N GLY A 7 -32.61 46.50 23.92
CA GLY A 7 -31.86 45.39 24.51
C GLY A 7 -31.90 44.17 23.58
N ALA A 8 -30.72 43.65 23.26
CA ALA A 8 -30.55 42.39 22.55
C ALA A 8 -30.91 41.21 23.48
N ALA A 9 -32.04 40.55 23.21
CA ALA A 9 -32.39 39.28 23.82
C ALA A 9 -31.74 38.15 23.02
N PHE A 10 -30.83 37.41 23.66
CA PHE A 10 -30.33 36.13 23.14
C PHE A 10 -31.49 35.15 22.96
N PRO A 11 -31.58 34.42 21.83
CA PRO A 11 -32.52 33.31 21.73
C PRO A 11 -32.08 32.20 22.71
N PRO A 12 -32.99 31.57 23.47
CA PRO A 12 -32.65 30.42 24.26
C PRO A 12 -32.13 29.31 23.34
N ALA A 13 -30.98 28.76 23.72
CA ALA A 13 -30.35 27.63 23.08
C ALA A 13 -31.40 26.55 22.80
N ALA A 14 -31.62 26.25 21.52
CA ALA A 14 -32.38 25.09 21.11
C ALA A 14 -31.71 23.87 21.74
N PHE A 15 -32.34 23.32 22.78
CA PHE A 15 -32.00 21.98 23.25
C PHE A 15 -32.07 21.08 22.02
N ARG A 16 -30.89 20.65 21.60
CA ARG A 16 -30.67 19.64 20.57
C ARG A 16 -31.67 18.53 20.85
N ARG A 17 -32.70 18.44 20.01
CA ARG A 17 -33.74 17.42 20.10
C ARG A 17 -32.99 16.09 20.22
N ALA A 18 -33.14 15.42 21.37
CA ALA A 18 -32.69 14.05 21.53
C ALA A 18 -33.18 13.26 20.31
N PRO A 19 -32.37 12.33 19.75
CA PRO A 19 -32.82 11.56 18.61
C PRO A 19 -34.18 10.96 18.97
N ALA A 20 -35.18 11.27 18.15
CA ALA A 20 -36.52 10.76 18.33
C ALA A 20 -36.39 9.24 18.48
N VAL A 21 -36.88 8.72 19.61
CA VAL A 21 -36.91 7.30 19.93
C VAL A 21 -37.65 6.62 18.79
N VAL A 22 -36.89 6.04 17.88
CA VAL A 22 -37.44 5.06 16.96
C VAL A 22 -37.77 3.88 17.85
N GLU A 23 -39.06 3.58 18.04
CA GLU A 23 -39.51 2.30 18.60
C GLU A 23 -39.20 1.14 17.62
N ALA A 24 -37.98 1.10 17.10
CA ALA A 24 -37.43 -0.06 16.44
C ALA A 24 -37.00 -1.00 17.57
N ARG A 25 -37.65 -2.17 17.63
CA ARG A 25 -37.32 -3.24 18.56
C ARG A 25 -35.91 -3.75 18.22
N SER A 26 -34.88 -3.12 18.81
CA SER A 26 -33.49 -3.44 18.53
C SER A 26 -33.07 -4.73 19.24
N VAL A 27 -32.36 -5.61 18.53
CA VAL A 27 -31.82 -6.87 19.08
C VAL A 27 -30.32 -6.95 18.86
N CYS A 28 -29.58 -7.42 19.86
CA CYS A 28 -28.20 -7.85 19.68
C CYS A 28 -28.08 -9.37 19.81
N VAL A 29 -27.18 -9.98 19.05
CA VAL A 29 -26.84 -11.40 19.16
C VAL A 29 -25.42 -11.50 19.69
N LEU A 30 -25.27 -12.05 20.89
CA LEU A 30 -23.97 -12.27 21.52
C LEU A 30 -23.30 -13.50 20.92
N TYR A 31 -21.98 -13.58 21.07
CA TYR A 31 -21.26 -14.81 20.75
C TYR A 31 -21.72 -15.93 21.68
N PHE A 32 -21.85 -17.12 21.11
CA PHE A 32 -22.24 -18.28 21.89
C PHE A 32 -21.10 -18.68 22.82
N ASP A 33 -21.42 -19.28 23.95
CA ASP A 33 -20.40 -19.92 24.79
C ASP A 33 -20.15 -21.36 24.30
N ASN A 34 -18.89 -21.79 24.32
CA ASN A 34 -18.53 -23.18 24.02
C ASN A 34 -18.42 -23.97 25.33
N ASN A 35 -19.47 -24.71 25.67
CA ASN A 35 -19.55 -25.55 26.86
C ASN A 35 -19.31 -27.04 26.54
N THR A 36 -18.77 -27.34 25.36
CA THR A 36 -18.48 -28.71 24.92
C THR A 36 -17.24 -29.32 25.58
N GLY A 37 -16.33 -28.45 26.06
CA GLY A 37 -15.01 -28.85 26.56
C GLY A 37 -13.95 -29.06 25.46
N ASP A 38 -14.30 -28.91 24.19
CA ASP A 38 -13.38 -29.06 23.05
C ASP A 38 -13.13 -27.70 22.38
N PRO A 39 -11.89 -27.17 22.44
CA PRO A 39 -11.53 -25.88 21.84
C PRO A 39 -11.66 -25.83 20.32
N SER A 40 -11.70 -26.98 19.64
CA SER A 40 -11.86 -27.02 18.18
C SER A 40 -13.19 -26.42 17.71
N TYR A 41 -14.17 -26.29 18.62
CA TYR A 41 -15.47 -25.65 18.38
C TYR A 41 -15.56 -24.18 18.81
N GLU A 42 -14.50 -23.58 19.36
CA GLU A 42 -14.47 -22.12 19.63
C GLU A 42 -14.89 -21.28 18.40
N PRO A 43 -14.47 -21.60 17.17
CA PRO A 43 -14.88 -20.82 16.00
C PRO A 43 -16.40 -20.81 15.76
N LEU A 44 -17.14 -21.85 16.19
CA LEU A 44 -18.60 -21.88 16.04
C LEU A 44 -19.29 -20.77 16.82
N LYS A 45 -18.69 -20.28 17.90
CA LYS A 45 -19.26 -19.23 18.75
C LYS A 45 -19.61 -17.98 17.94
N LYS A 46 -18.67 -17.58 17.07
CA LYS A 46 -18.80 -16.42 16.18
C LYS A 46 -19.54 -16.76 14.90
N GLY A 47 -19.25 -17.92 14.30
CA GLY A 47 -19.91 -18.37 13.07
C GLY A 47 -21.43 -18.46 13.24
N LEU A 48 -21.90 -19.09 14.32
CA LEU A 48 -23.33 -19.23 14.61
C LEU A 48 -23.99 -17.88 14.91
N ALA A 49 -23.32 -17.00 15.67
CA ALA A 49 -23.82 -15.67 15.96
C ALA A 49 -23.98 -14.83 14.69
N ASP A 50 -23.00 -14.82 13.78
CA ASP A 50 -23.07 -14.04 12.53
C ASP A 50 -24.16 -14.58 11.57
N MET A 51 -24.38 -15.91 11.57
CA MET A 51 -25.51 -16.52 10.87
C MET A 51 -26.85 -16.07 11.44
N MET A 52 -27.00 -16.07 12.76
CA MET A 52 -28.24 -15.59 13.41
C MET A 52 -28.48 -14.09 13.22
N VAL A 53 -27.43 -13.27 13.26
CA VAL A 53 -27.52 -11.84 12.94
C VAL A 53 -28.09 -11.66 11.54
N THR A 54 -27.61 -12.46 10.58
CA THR A 54 -28.06 -12.41 9.18
C THR A 54 -29.52 -12.81 9.04
N ASP A 55 -29.93 -13.89 9.70
CA ASP A 55 -31.32 -14.36 9.67
C ASP A 55 -32.28 -13.36 10.32
N LEU A 56 -31.92 -12.83 11.49
CA LEU A 56 -32.73 -11.86 12.21
C LEU A 56 -32.80 -10.52 11.46
N ALA A 57 -31.74 -10.14 10.74
CA ALA A 57 -31.74 -8.93 9.92
C ALA A 57 -32.72 -9.00 8.74
N ALA A 58 -33.12 -10.22 8.32
CA ALA A 58 -34.13 -10.43 7.30
C ALA A 58 -35.58 -10.37 7.83
N VAL A 59 -35.77 -10.17 9.15
CA VAL A 59 -37.11 -10.10 9.77
C VAL A 59 -37.64 -8.67 9.72
N ASP A 60 -38.80 -8.49 9.09
CA ASP A 60 -39.43 -7.18 8.93
C ASP A 60 -39.73 -6.50 10.27
N GLY A 61 -39.25 -5.26 10.42
CA GLY A 61 -39.47 -4.44 11.61
C GLY A 61 -38.61 -4.81 12.82
N LEU A 62 -37.54 -5.58 12.62
CA LEU A 62 -36.47 -5.83 13.59
C LEU A 62 -35.20 -5.07 13.19
N THR A 63 -34.52 -4.45 14.16
CA THR A 63 -33.22 -3.80 13.91
C THR A 63 -32.14 -4.57 14.64
N VAL A 64 -31.29 -5.27 13.90
CA VAL A 64 -30.18 -6.02 14.51
C VAL A 64 -28.98 -5.09 14.68
N VAL A 65 -28.37 -5.13 15.87
CA VAL A 65 -27.13 -4.40 16.16
C VAL A 65 -26.01 -4.98 15.30
N GLU A 66 -25.26 -4.11 14.62
CA GLU A 66 -24.12 -4.51 13.81
C GLU A 66 -23.05 -5.23 14.64
N ARG A 67 -22.46 -6.28 14.04
CA ARG A 67 -21.44 -7.10 14.69
C ARG A 67 -20.20 -6.30 15.09
N SER A 68 -19.77 -5.33 14.29
CA SER A 68 -18.61 -4.47 14.60
C SER A 68 -18.77 -3.77 15.96
N ARG A 69 -19.94 -3.17 16.19
CA ARG A 69 -20.28 -2.49 17.45
C ARG A 69 -20.34 -3.46 18.64
N LEU A 70 -20.79 -4.70 18.41
CA LEU A 70 -20.75 -5.74 19.44
C LEU A 70 -19.32 -6.17 19.75
N GLN A 71 -18.47 -6.35 18.73
CA GLN A 71 -17.07 -6.73 18.90
C GLN A 71 -16.29 -5.69 19.70
N ASP A 72 -16.52 -4.39 19.47
CA ASP A 72 -15.87 -3.32 20.22
C ASP A 72 -16.18 -3.40 21.72
N VAL A 73 -17.44 -3.66 22.07
CA VAL A 73 -17.90 -3.75 23.47
C VAL A 73 -17.47 -5.08 24.12
N VAL A 74 -17.53 -6.18 23.37
CA VAL A 74 -17.18 -7.51 23.88
C VAL A 74 -15.67 -7.64 24.08
N GLY A 75 -14.84 -7.08 23.20
CA GLY A 75 -13.39 -7.09 23.34
C GLY A 75 -12.89 -6.44 24.64
N GLU A 76 -13.58 -5.39 25.12
CA GLU A 76 -13.30 -4.77 26.41
C GLU A 76 -13.69 -5.66 27.62
N LEU A 77 -14.67 -6.55 27.44
CA LEU A 77 -15.23 -7.42 28.50
C LEU A 77 -14.62 -8.83 28.53
N GLU A 78 -14.17 -9.37 27.40
CA GLU A 78 -13.45 -10.67 27.34
C GLU A 78 -12.13 -10.62 28.14
N LEU A 79 -11.51 -9.44 28.24
CA LEU A 79 -10.39 -9.18 29.16
C LEU A 79 -10.76 -9.42 30.65
N GLN A 80 -12.05 -9.49 30.98
CA GLN A 80 -12.59 -9.72 32.32
C GLN A 80 -13.13 -11.16 32.52
N GLN A 81 -12.88 -12.09 31.60
CA GLN A 81 -13.25 -13.53 31.68
C GLN A 81 -14.72 -13.81 32.05
N SER A 82 -15.68 -13.07 31.49
CA SER A 82 -17.11 -13.28 31.78
C SER A 82 -17.79 -14.18 30.73
N SER A 83 -18.59 -15.15 31.17
CA SER A 83 -19.47 -15.96 30.29
C SER A 83 -20.57 -15.08 29.67
N LEU A 84 -20.73 -15.15 28.36
CA LEU A 84 -21.72 -14.35 27.61
C LEU A 84 -23.12 -14.96 27.70
N PHE A 85 -23.23 -16.22 28.11
CA PHE A 85 -24.48 -16.91 28.41
C PHE A 85 -25.16 -16.48 29.72
N ASP A 86 -24.43 -15.81 30.61
CA ASP A 86 -25.01 -15.27 31.84
C ASP A 86 -25.93 -14.07 31.57
N THR A 87 -27.08 -14.05 32.22
CA THR A 87 -28.13 -13.03 32.00
C THR A 87 -27.64 -11.64 32.40
N ALA A 88 -26.84 -11.51 33.47
CA ALA A 88 -26.34 -10.21 33.91
C ALA A 88 -25.31 -9.64 32.93
N THR A 89 -24.40 -10.48 32.42
CA THR A 89 -23.47 -10.11 31.35
C THR A 89 -24.20 -9.68 30.07
N ALA A 90 -25.19 -10.48 29.63
CA ALA A 90 -25.95 -10.19 28.42
C ALA A 90 -26.74 -8.87 28.52
N GLN A 91 -27.36 -8.59 29.67
CA GLN A 91 -28.00 -7.29 29.92
C GLN A 91 -27.00 -6.14 29.88
N LYS A 92 -25.83 -6.30 30.51
CA LYS A 92 -24.80 -5.25 30.53
C LYS A 92 -24.35 -4.89 29.11
N ILE A 93 -24.05 -5.90 28.29
CA ILE A 93 -23.66 -5.71 26.89
C ILE A 93 -24.82 -5.10 26.09
N GLY A 94 -26.03 -5.63 26.23
CA GLY A 94 -27.23 -5.10 25.58
C GLY A 94 -27.44 -3.61 25.85
N LYS A 95 -27.24 -3.16 27.10
CA LYS A 95 -27.32 -1.75 27.49
C LYS A 95 -26.25 -0.90 26.79
N LEU A 96 -25.01 -1.39 26.73
CA LEU A 96 -23.89 -0.68 26.09
C LEU A 96 -24.10 -0.49 24.58
N VAL A 97 -24.64 -1.51 23.90
CA VAL A 97 -24.94 -1.42 22.46
C VAL A 97 -26.29 -0.78 22.14
N GLY A 98 -27.12 -0.48 23.16
CA GLY A 98 -28.44 0.12 22.99
C GLY A 98 -29.49 -0.83 22.39
N ALA A 99 -29.35 -2.13 22.64
CA ALA A 99 -30.33 -3.13 22.24
C ALA A 99 -31.47 -3.22 23.27
N ARG A 100 -32.71 -3.40 22.81
CA ARG A 100 -33.85 -3.71 23.67
C ARG A 100 -33.84 -5.17 24.10
N TYR A 101 -33.47 -6.07 23.19
CA TYR A 101 -33.35 -7.50 23.44
C TYR A 101 -31.92 -7.99 23.20
N ALA A 102 -31.47 -8.94 24.01
CA ALA A 102 -30.21 -9.64 23.82
C ALA A 102 -30.48 -11.12 23.60
N VAL A 103 -29.94 -11.66 22.52
CA VAL A 103 -29.89 -13.09 22.24
C VAL A 103 -28.56 -13.62 22.74
N THR A 104 -28.62 -14.65 23.58
CA THR A 104 -27.44 -15.39 24.04
C THR A 104 -27.66 -16.89 23.91
N GLY A 105 -26.58 -17.65 23.80
CA GLY A 105 -26.66 -19.10 23.67
C GLY A 105 -25.37 -19.80 24.03
N ALA A 106 -25.46 -21.12 24.15
CA ALA A 106 -24.33 -21.99 24.46
C ALA A 106 -24.38 -23.27 23.63
N ILE A 107 -23.20 -23.72 23.18
CA ILE A 107 -22.98 -25.00 22.52
C ILE A 107 -22.65 -26.01 23.63
N ALA A 108 -23.58 -26.88 23.96
CA ALA A 108 -23.45 -27.81 25.08
C ALA A 108 -22.83 -29.16 24.71
N ALA A 109 -23.02 -29.60 23.46
CA ALA A 109 -22.46 -30.83 22.92
C ALA A 109 -22.39 -30.76 21.39
N VAL A 110 -21.45 -31.47 20.75
CA VAL A 110 -21.34 -31.53 19.28
C VAL A 110 -21.33 -32.95 18.72
N ALA A 111 -20.84 -33.95 19.46
CA ALA A 111 -20.81 -35.35 19.01
C ALA A 111 -21.43 -36.31 20.05
N PRO A 112 -22.26 -37.29 19.64
CA PRO A 112 -22.75 -37.58 18.27
C PRO A 112 -23.91 -36.68 17.84
N LYS A 113 -24.41 -35.81 18.73
CA LYS A 113 -25.48 -34.85 18.48
C LYS A 113 -25.06 -33.48 18.95
N ILE A 114 -25.40 -32.47 18.16
CA ILE A 114 -25.27 -31.06 18.54
C ILE A 114 -26.43 -30.70 19.46
N ARG A 115 -26.11 -30.03 20.58
CA ARG A 115 -27.09 -29.36 21.45
C ARG A 115 -26.74 -27.88 21.56
N LEU A 116 -27.70 -27.05 21.19
CA LEU A 116 -27.64 -25.60 21.32
C LEU A 116 -28.71 -25.17 22.33
N ASP A 117 -28.32 -24.44 23.37
CA ASP A 117 -29.22 -23.80 24.31
C ASP A 117 -29.28 -22.30 24.00
N VAL A 118 -30.46 -21.68 24.03
CA VAL A 118 -30.67 -20.27 23.67
C VAL A 118 -31.60 -19.53 24.61
N ARG A 119 -31.36 -18.23 24.75
CA ARG A 119 -32.18 -17.31 25.53
C ARG A 119 -32.36 -15.98 24.83
N LEU A 120 -33.58 -15.43 24.92
CA LEU A 120 -33.90 -14.05 24.57
C LEU A 120 -34.18 -13.28 25.85
N ILE A 121 -33.42 -12.22 26.10
CA ILE A 121 -33.47 -11.44 27.33
C ILE A 121 -33.93 -10.03 27.01
N GLU A 122 -34.93 -9.51 27.72
CA GLU A 122 -35.24 -8.08 27.67
C GLU A 122 -34.22 -7.29 28.49
N VAL A 123 -33.48 -6.40 27.85
CA VAL A 123 -32.30 -5.73 28.42
C VAL A 123 -32.65 -4.77 29.55
N ALA A 124 -33.85 -4.18 29.52
CA ALA A 124 -34.30 -3.19 30.50
C ALA A 124 -34.64 -3.84 31.86
N THR A 125 -35.37 -4.95 31.84
CA THR A 125 -35.89 -5.66 33.01
C THR A 125 -34.99 -6.82 33.43
N GLY A 126 -34.26 -7.37 32.47
CA GLY A 126 -33.47 -8.58 32.67
C GLY A 126 -34.23 -9.89 32.56
N GLU A 127 -35.50 -9.80 32.19
CA GLU A 127 -36.39 -10.95 32.09
C GLU A 127 -36.03 -11.83 30.89
N VAL A 128 -36.01 -13.14 31.10
CA VAL A 128 -35.85 -14.12 30.02
C VAL A 128 -37.21 -14.33 29.38
N VAL A 129 -37.40 -13.70 28.22
CA VAL A 129 -38.65 -13.74 27.45
C VAL A 129 -38.81 -15.10 26.77
N VAL A 130 -37.72 -15.69 26.30
CA VAL A 130 -37.69 -17.02 25.69
C VAL A 130 -36.45 -17.77 26.18
N ALA A 131 -36.64 -19.04 26.50
CA ALA A 131 -35.55 -20.00 26.69
C ALA A 131 -35.92 -21.30 26.00
N ASP A 132 -35.05 -21.79 25.13
CA ASP A 132 -35.28 -23.04 24.40
C ASP A 132 -33.97 -23.79 24.15
N LYS A 133 -34.08 -25.03 23.68
CA LYS A 133 -32.94 -25.85 23.27
C LYS A 133 -33.25 -26.61 21.98
N VAL A 134 -32.25 -26.74 21.13
CA VAL A 134 -32.36 -27.52 19.89
C VAL A 134 -31.30 -28.63 19.92
N VAL A 135 -31.72 -29.86 19.62
CA VAL A 135 -30.86 -31.04 19.58
C VAL A 135 -31.01 -31.76 18.24
N GLY A 136 -29.90 -32.17 17.64
CA GLY A 136 -29.90 -32.99 16.41
C GLY A 136 -28.53 -33.51 16.02
N VAL A 137 -28.43 -34.16 14.87
CA VAL A 137 -27.16 -34.65 14.33
C VAL A 137 -26.34 -33.50 13.75
N ALA A 138 -25.01 -33.61 13.80
CA ALA A 138 -24.11 -32.55 13.37
C ALA A 138 -24.21 -32.19 11.88
N ASP A 139 -24.54 -33.17 11.05
CA ASP A 139 -24.75 -32.97 9.61
C ASP A 139 -26.00 -32.11 9.30
N ASP A 140 -26.97 -32.08 10.23
CA ASP A 140 -28.18 -31.26 10.13
C ASP A 140 -28.01 -29.88 10.79
N PHE A 141 -26.77 -29.42 11.01
CA PHE A 141 -26.48 -28.17 11.74
C PHE A 141 -27.31 -26.96 11.25
N PHE A 142 -27.46 -26.79 9.94
CA PHE A 142 -28.22 -25.68 9.37
C PHE A 142 -29.71 -25.78 9.67
N ALA A 143 -30.29 -26.98 9.62
CA ALA A 143 -31.67 -27.18 10.03
C ALA A 143 -31.88 -26.97 11.55
N LEU A 144 -30.83 -27.19 12.36
CA LEU A 144 -30.85 -26.82 13.78
C LEU A 144 -30.79 -25.30 13.95
N GLN A 145 -29.96 -24.63 13.17
CA GLN A 145 -29.78 -23.17 13.20
C GLN A 145 -31.03 -22.43 12.69
N GLU A 146 -31.69 -22.89 11.62
CA GLU A 146 -32.97 -22.32 11.15
C GLU A 146 -34.07 -22.46 12.21
N ARG A 147 -34.15 -23.62 12.88
CA ARG A 147 -35.07 -23.83 14.01
C ARG A 147 -34.78 -22.86 15.15
N LEU A 148 -33.50 -22.64 15.44
CA LEU A 148 -33.05 -21.68 16.44
C LEU A 148 -33.54 -20.27 16.09
N SER A 149 -33.33 -19.81 14.85
CA SER A 149 -33.81 -18.51 14.37
C SER A 149 -35.34 -18.39 14.50
N ALA A 150 -36.08 -19.44 14.15
CA ALA A 150 -37.54 -19.45 14.25
C ALA A 150 -38.06 -19.28 15.69
N VAL A 151 -37.40 -19.87 16.69
CA VAL A 151 -37.75 -19.71 18.11
C VAL A 151 -37.75 -18.23 18.51
N PHE A 152 -36.76 -17.46 18.05
CA PHE A 152 -36.67 -16.03 18.35
C PHE A 152 -37.72 -15.20 17.64
N VAL A 153 -38.04 -15.54 16.39
CA VAL A 153 -39.06 -14.80 15.62
C VAL A 153 -40.44 -14.96 16.24
N VAL A 154 -40.78 -16.17 16.71
CA VAL A 154 -42.02 -16.44 17.48
C VAL A 154 -42.00 -15.68 18.81
N GLY A 155 -40.88 -15.73 19.54
CA GLY A 155 -40.70 -14.99 20.80
C GLY A 155 -40.85 -13.47 20.66
N LEU A 156 -40.51 -12.92 19.50
CA LEU A 156 -40.64 -11.51 19.17
C LEU A 156 -42.01 -11.15 18.56
N GLY A 157 -42.92 -12.13 18.44
CA GLY A 157 -44.27 -11.95 17.92
C GLY A 157 -44.34 -11.60 16.43
N ARG A 158 -43.43 -12.13 15.60
CA ARG A 158 -43.30 -11.80 14.18
C ARG A 158 -43.44 -13.03 13.28
N THR A 159 -43.63 -12.79 11.98
CA THR A 159 -43.59 -13.81 10.93
C THR A 159 -42.25 -13.72 10.21
N VAL A 160 -41.60 -14.86 9.99
CA VAL A 160 -40.36 -14.90 9.21
C VAL A 160 -40.71 -14.66 7.73
N GLY A 161 -39.93 -13.83 7.04
CA GLY A 161 -39.86 -13.93 5.57
C GLY A 161 -39.32 -15.31 5.14
N PRO A 162 -39.36 -15.69 3.85
CA PRO A 162 -38.72 -16.93 3.42
C PRO A 162 -37.23 -16.93 3.84
N PRO A 163 -36.71 -18.05 4.38
CA PRO A 163 -35.34 -18.12 4.86
C PRO A 163 -34.38 -17.69 3.74
N SER A 164 -33.44 -16.81 4.08
CA SER A 164 -32.33 -16.49 3.18
C SER A 164 -31.45 -17.74 3.10
N ARG A 165 -31.77 -18.61 2.13
CA ARG A 165 -31.15 -19.92 1.95
C ARG A 165 -29.63 -19.79 1.96
N SER A 166 -28.97 -20.31 3.00
CA SER A 166 -27.54 -20.59 2.99
C SER A 166 -27.35 -22.11 2.91
N PRO A 167 -27.10 -22.68 1.72
CA PRO A 167 -26.87 -24.10 1.54
C PRO A 167 -25.39 -24.44 1.80
N ALA A 168 -24.83 -23.96 2.91
CA ALA A 168 -23.61 -24.58 3.41
C ALA A 168 -24.01 -25.95 3.98
N LYS A 169 -23.31 -27.02 3.57
CA LYS A 169 -23.82 -28.39 3.72
C LYS A 169 -23.31 -29.10 4.98
N ARG A 170 -22.33 -28.52 5.70
CA ARG A 170 -21.57 -29.23 6.75
C ARG A 170 -21.07 -28.29 7.84
N LEU A 171 -20.98 -28.81 9.06
CA LEU A 171 -20.42 -28.12 10.23
C LEU A 171 -18.99 -27.59 9.99
N GLY A 172 -18.16 -28.34 9.25
CA GLY A 172 -16.79 -27.95 8.94
C GLY A 172 -16.70 -26.58 8.24
N THR A 173 -17.58 -26.31 7.28
CA THR A 173 -17.64 -25.01 6.60
C THR A 173 -17.96 -23.86 7.56
N VAL A 174 -18.81 -24.10 8.56
CA VAL A 174 -19.15 -23.09 9.58
C VAL A 174 -17.98 -22.86 10.54
N LEU A 175 -17.26 -23.91 10.90
CA LEU A 175 -16.03 -23.81 11.69
C LEU A 175 -14.99 -22.96 10.97
N ASP A 176 -14.74 -23.22 9.70
CA ASP A 176 -13.77 -22.46 8.92
C ASP A 176 -14.23 -21.02 8.69
N PHE A 177 -15.53 -20.80 8.51
CA PHE A 177 -16.11 -19.46 8.49
C PHE A 177 -15.85 -18.71 9.81
N GLY A 178 -16.12 -19.35 10.95
CA GLY A 178 -15.84 -18.80 12.27
C GLY A 178 -14.36 -18.43 12.48
N LYS A 179 -13.44 -19.26 11.99
CA LYS A 179 -11.98 -18.97 12.05
C LYS A 179 -11.64 -17.75 11.21
N ALA A 180 -12.21 -17.63 10.02
CA ALA A 180 -11.96 -16.48 9.15
C ALA A 180 -12.51 -15.18 9.78
N LEU A 181 -13.64 -15.26 10.45
CA LEU A 181 -14.20 -14.16 11.22
C LEU A 181 -13.31 -13.74 12.40
N GLU A 182 -12.68 -14.71 13.06
CA GLU A 182 -11.73 -14.44 14.15
C GLU A 182 -10.44 -13.78 13.65
N LEU A 183 -9.89 -14.22 12.52
CA LEU A 183 -8.75 -13.56 11.87
C LEU A 183 -9.06 -12.09 11.51
N ALA A 184 -10.27 -11.81 11.03
CA ALA A 184 -10.70 -10.45 10.72
C ALA A 184 -10.80 -9.57 11.98
N ASP A 185 -11.33 -10.13 13.08
CA ASP A 185 -11.42 -9.41 14.36
C ASP A 185 -10.04 -9.12 14.96
N GLN A 186 -9.05 -9.97 14.71
CA GLN A 186 -7.64 -9.75 15.09
C GLN A 186 -6.94 -8.71 14.18
N GLY A 187 -7.62 -8.20 13.16
CA GLY A 187 -7.09 -7.25 12.19
C GLY A 187 -6.26 -7.87 11.07
N ASP A 188 -6.17 -9.21 10.99
CA ASP A 188 -5.54 -9.91 9.86
C ASP A 188 -6.53 -10.08 8.70
N ASP A 189 -6.94 -8.95 8.13
CA ASP A 189 -7.86 -8.88 7.00
C ASP A 189 -7.35 -9.68 5.79
N LYS A 190 -6.04 -9.87 5.63
CA LYS A 190 -5.46 -10.64 4.52
C LYS A 190 -5.67 -12.14 4.71
N ALA A 191 -5.34 -12.67 5.88
CA ALA A 191 -5.54 -14.08 6.17
C ALA A 191 -7.03 -14.43 6.18
N ALA A 192 -7.86 -13.59 6.79
CA ALA A 192 -9.31 -13.73 6.78
C ALA A 192 -9.88 -13.72 5.35
N ALA A 193 -9.45 -12.80 4.48
CA ALA A 193 -9.92 -12.76 3.09
C ALA A 193 -9.50 -14.01 2.32
N LYS A 194 -8.28 -14.51 2.54
CA LYS A 194 -7.83 -15.76 1.93
C LYS A 194 -8.75 -16.92 2.32
N GLN A 195 -8.99 -17.10 3.62
CA GLN A 195 -9.80 -18.19 4.14
C GLN A 195 -11.27 -18.10 3.70
N LEU A 196 -11.87 -16.90 3.72
CA LEU A 196 -13.21 -16.68 3.17
C LEU A 196 -13.28 -16.97 1.66
N GLY A 197 -12.22 -16.63 0.91
CA GLY A 197 -12.13 -16.96 -0.52
C GLY A 197 -12.15 -18.46 -0.80
N GLU A 198 -11.46 -19.26 0.03
CA GLU A 198 -11.49 -20.73 -0.05
C GLU A 198 -12.91 -21.27 0.23
N ILE A 199 -13.57 -20.75 1.28
CA ILE A 199 -14.96 -21.13 1.62
C ILE A 199 -15.93 -20.78 0.49
N VAL A 200 -15.81 -19.59 -0.11
CA VAL A 200 -16.67 -19.15 -1.22
C VAL A 200 -16.46 -20.02 -2.47
N ALA A 201 -15.24 -20.51 -2.70
CA ALA A 201 -14.94 -21.42 -3.81
C ALA A 201 -15.57 -22.82 -3.60
N GLU A 202 -15.51 -23.35 -2.39
CA GLU A 202 -16.04 -24.68 -2.05
C GLU A 202 -17.56 -24.69 -1.86
N ALA A 203 -18.12 -23.62 -1.30
CA ALA A 203 -19.55 -23.45 -1.06
C ALA A 203 -20.07 -22.13 -1.67
N PRO A 204 -20.19 -22.04 -3.02
CA PRO A 204 -20.65 -20.83 -3.68
C PRO A 204 -22.03 -20.37 -3.21
N ASP A 205 -22.91 -21.24 -2.75
CA ASP A 205 -24.24 -20.83 -2.30
C ASP A 205 -24.23 -20.28 -0.87
N PHE A 206 -23.10 -20.31 -0.15
CA PHE A 206 -23.00 -19.73 1.20
C PHE A 206 -22.91 -18.19 1.12
N THR A 207 -24.07 -17.57 0.92
CA THR A 207 -24.22 -16.13 0.66
C THR A 207 -23.60 -15.27 1.75
N LEU A 208 -23.70 -15.67 3.01
CA LEU A 208 -23.08 -14.93 4.12
C LEU A 208 -21.55 -14.87 4.01
N ALA A 209 -20.89 -15.99 3.69
CA ALA A 209 -19.45 -16.01 3.47
C ALA A 209 -19.03 -15.11 2.29
N LYS A 210 -19.82 -15.09 1.20
CA LYS A 210 -19.62 -14.16 0.07
C LYS A 210 -19.71 -12.70 0.47
N THR A 211 -20.72 -12.34 1.27
CA THR A 211 -20.90 -10.97 1.78
C THR A 211 -19.70 -10.54 2.61
N ARG A 212 -19.30 -11.35 3.60
CA ARG A 212 -18.14 -11.07 4.45
C ARG A 212 -16.83 -10.98 3.66
N TYR A 213 -16.64 -11.87 2.70
CA TYR A 213 -15.49 -11.84 1.80
C TYR A 213 -15.42 -10.51 1.03
N THR A 214 -16.55 -10.06 0.49
CA THR A 214 -16.64 -8.82 -0.29
C THR A 214 -16.37 -7.58 0.55
N GLU A 215 -16.96 -7.49 1.75
CA GLU A 215 -16.70 -6.41 2.71
C GLU A 215 -15.22 -6.31 3.08
N LEU A 216 -14.58 -7.46 3.28
CA LEU A 216 -13.17 -7.52 3.63
C LEU A 216 -12.25 -7.12 2.47
N LEU A 217 -12.58 -7.54 1.24
CA LEU A 217 -11.89 -7.06 0.06
C LEU A 217 -12.02 -5.54 -0.09
N GLN A 218 -13.23 -4.98 0.08
CA GLN A 218 -13.43 -3.54 0.03
C GLN A 218 -12.55 -2.79 1.03
N ARG A 219 -12.44 -3.28 2.28
CA ARG A 219 -11.52 -2.72 3.29
C ARG A 219 -10.06 -2.79 2.85
N LEU A 220 -9.60 -3.93 2.33
CA LEU A 220 -8.23 -4.12 1.87
C LEU A 220 -7.88 -3.18 0.70
N TYR A 221 -8.79 -3.01 -0.27
CA TYR A 221 -8.59 -2.10 -1.39
C TYR A 221 -8.65 -0.64 -0.95
N ALA A 222 -9.61 -0.24 -0.10
CA ALA A 222 -9.68 1.12 0.45
C ALA A 222 -8.42 1.48 1.25
N ALA A 223 -7.90 0.54 2.05
CA ALA A 223 -6.64 0.73 2.78
C ALA A 223 -5.44 0.86 1.84
N LYS A 224 -5.41 0.09 0.74
CA LYS A 224 -4.38 0.20 -0.29
C LYS A 224 -4.42 1.55 -0.99
N ASP A 225 -5.61 2.03 -1.36
CA ASP A 225 -5.78 3.31 -2.04
C ASP A 225 -5.41 4.47 -1.12
N LYS A 226 -5.86 4.45 0.14
CA LYS A 226 -5.47 5.47 1.14
C LYS A 226 -3.95 5.53 1.36
N ARG A 227 -3.28 4.37 1.39
CA ARG A 227 -1.80 4.32 1.46
C ARG A 227 -1.15 4.89 0.21
N ALA A 228 -1.68 4.59 -0.98
CA ALA A 228 -1.16 5.12 -2.23
C ALA A 228 -1.31 6.65 -2.30
N THR A 229 -2.46 7.19 -1.91
CA THR A 229 -2.70 8.63 -1.85
C THR A 229 -1.80 9.33 -0.83
N GLY A 230 -1.71 8.81 0.40
CA GLY A 230 -0.86 9.39 1.43
C GLY A 230 0.63 9.38 1.05
N LEU A 231 1.08 8.34 0.35
CA LEU A 231 2.44 8.28 -0.19
C LEU A 231 2.67 9.35 -1.28
N ALA A 232 1.72 9.50 -2.21
CA ALA A 232 1.81 10.50 -3.28
C ALA A 232 1.84 11.94 -2.73
N GLU A 233 0.99 12.24 -1.73
CA GLU A 233 0.98 13.54 -1.05
C GLU A 233 2.30 13.81 -0.31
N ALA A 234 2.88 12.80 0.35
CA ALA A 234 4.16 12.93 1.02
C ALA A 234 5.32 13.20 0.03
N GLU A 235 5.29 12.55 -1.14
CA GLU A 235 6.26 12.79 -2.22
C GLU A 235 6.18 14.20 -2.78
N GLU A 236 4.97 14.66 -3.08
CA GLU A 236 4.73 16.02 -3.59
C GLU A 236 5.18 17.07 -2.57
N ARG A 237 4.85 16.87 -1.29
CA ARG A 237 5.26 17.77 -0.21
C ARG A 237 6.77 17.83 -0.06
N LEU A 238 7.47 16.68 -0.10
CA LEU A 238 8.92 16.64 -0.01
C LEU A 238 9.56 17.30 -1.23
N LEU A 239 9.07 17.01 -2.44
CA LEU A 239 9.58 17.62 -3.67
C LEU A 239 9.41 19.14 -3.67
N ALA A 240 8.26 19.66 -3.26
CA ALA A 240 8.00 21.08 -3.16
C ALA A 240 8.94 21.78 -2.15
N LYS A 241 9.21 21.14 -1.00
CA LYS A 241 10.21 21.63 -0.03
C LYS A 241 11.62 21.67 -0.64
N ILE A 242 12.03 20.60 -1.32
CA ILE A 242 13.33 20.52 -2.00
C ILE A 242 13.45 21.66 -3.03
N ASP A 243 12.45 21.84 -3.89
CA ASP A 243 12.44 22.89 -4.93
C ASP A 243 12.51 24.31 -4.33
N ALA A 244 11.80 24.54 -3.22
CA ALA A 244 11.87 25.80 -2.49
C ALA A 244 13.28 26.04 -1.91
N GLU A 245 13.99 25.02 -1.44
CA GLU A 245 15.37 25.20 -0.95
C GLU A 245 16.37 25.49 -2.07
N LEU A 246 16.18 24.87 -3.25
CA LEU A 246 17.09 25.05 -4.39
C LEU A 246 16.92 26.41 -5.10
N THR A 247 15.74 27.03 -5.03
CA THR A 247 15.45 28.33 -5.64
C THR A 247 15.93 29.53 -4.81
N LYS A 248 16.04 29.38 -3.49
CA LYS A 248 16.40 30.48 -2.58
C LYS A 248 17.87 30.92 -2.63
N LYS A 249 18.75 30.11 -3.21
CA LYS A 249 20.19 30.21 -2.96
C LYS A 249 20.99 30.22 -4.25
N ASP A 250 21.91 31.17 -4.36
CA ASP A 250 22.95 31.17 -5.38
C ASP A 250 24.03 30.16 -4.98
N PRO A 251 24.13 28.99 -5.65
CA PRO A 251 25.00 27.89 -5.23
C PRO A 251 26.48 28.29 -5.17
N GLN A 252 26.92 29.25 -5.99
CA GLN A 252 28.31 29.69 -6.05
C GLN A 252 28.75 30.50 -4.83
N LYS A 253 27.79 31.15 -4.15
CA LYS A 253 28.03 32.00 -2.97
C LYS A 253 27.91 31.24 -1.65
N LEU A 254 27.35 30.02 -1.67
CA LEU A 254 27.16 29.24 -0.46
C LEU A 254 28.48 28.70 0.08
N ARG A 255 28.64 28.73 1.41
CA ARG A 255 29.78 28.12 2.13
C ARG A 255 29.29 27.37 3.37
N GLY A 256 30.13 26.49 3.91
CA GLY A 256 29.87 25.78 5.16
C GLY A 256 28.56 24.98 5.14
N ASN A 257 27.78 25.07 6.22
CA ASN A 257 26.56 24.29 6.38
C ASN A 257 25.48 24.62 5.32
N ALA A 258 25.38 25.88 4.88
CA ALA A 258 24.40 26.26 3.86
C ALA A 258 24.69 25.59 2.50
N GLN A 259 25.98 25.45 2.16
CA GLN A 259 26.43 24.74 0.97
C GLN A 259 26.19 23.23 1.09
N ARG A 260 26.57 22.63 2.23
CA ARG A 260 26.30 21.21 2.53
C ARG A 260 24.82 20.89 2.40
N ARG A 261 23.96 21.77 2.93
CA ARG A 261 22.50 21.67 2.87
C ARG A 261 22.00 21.69 1.43
N TYR A 262 22.37 22.71 0.67
CA TYR A 262 21.95 22.86 -0.73
C TYR A 262 22.26 21.62 -1.56
N PHE A 263 23.51 21.13 -1.50
CA PHE A 263 23.88 19.94 -2.27
C PHE A 263 23.19 18.67 -1.77
N GLY A 264 22.91 18.55 -0.47
CA GLY A 264 22.11 17.42 0.03
C GLY A 264 20.69 17.41 -0.52
N TYR A 265 20.00 18.56 -0.56
CA TYR A 265 18.71 18.68 -1.23
C TYR A 265 18.81 18.38 -2.73
N ARG A 266 19.87 18.84 -3.40
CA ARG A 266 20.10 18.59 -4.83
C ARG A 266 20.25 17.11 -5.17
N ILE A 267 20.95 16.37 -4.32
CA ILE A 267 21.16 14.92 -4.43
C ILE A 267 19.85 14.19 -4.15
N MET A 268 19.19 14.55 -3.05
CA MET A 268 17.90 13.96 -2.64
C MET A 268 16.83 14.13 -3.72
N ARG A 269 16.80 15.27 -4.41
CA ARG A 269 15.93 15.52 -5.58
C ARG A 269 16.12 14.49 -6.68
N GLY A 270 17.38 14.20 -7.03
CA GLY A 270 17.71 13.20 -8.04
C GLY A 270 17.25 11.80 -7.65
N HIS A 271 17.51 11.40 -6.40
CA HIS A 271 17.05 10.11 -5.87
C HIS A 271 15.53 10.01 -5.84
N LEU A 272 14.83 11.10 -5.50
CA LEU A 272 13.37 11.13 -5.47
C LEU A 272 12.78 10.90 -6.87
N TYR A 273 13.29 11.54 -7.92
CA TYR A 273 12.82 11.28 -9.28
C TYR A 273 13.06 9.83 -9.73
N LEU A 274 14.22 9.25 -9.42
CA LEU A 274 14.47 7.84 -9.73
C LEU A 274 13.52 6.91 -8.95
N ALA A 275 13.20 7.24 -7.69
CA ALA A 275 12.27 6.46 -6.88
C ALA A 275 10.84 6.53 -7.43
N LEU A 276 10.39 7.71 -7.86
CA LEU A 276 9.11 7.92 -8.51
C LEU A 276 8.99 7.07 -9.79
N ILE A 277 10.01 7.11 -10.65
CA ILE A 277 10.08 6.30 -11.88
C ILE A 277 10.07 4.81 -11.52
N GLN A 278 10.90 4.38 -10.57
CA GLN A 278 10.99 2.98 -10.13
C GLN A 278 9.65 2.47 -9.59
N ARG A 279 8.90 3.28 -8.85
CA ARG A 279 7.63 2.87 -8.24
C ARG A 279 6.55 2.63 -9.29
N VAL A 280 6.43 3.53 -10.27
CA VAL A 280 5.47 3.39 -11.37
C VAL A 280 5.82 2.21 -12.28
N THR A 281 7.10 2.08 -12.63
CA THR A 281 7.56 1.02 -13.55
C THR A 281 7.76 -0.32 -12.87
N LYS A 282 7.81 -0.35 -11.53
CA LYS A 282 8.22 -1.50 -10.71
C LYS A 282 9.61 -2.05 -11.10
N SER A 283 10.46 -1.23 -11.72
CA SER A 283 11.78 -1.64 -12.19
C SER A 283 12.71 -1.93 -11.01
N LYS A 284 13.03 -3.20 -10.74
CA LYS A 284 14.00 -3.58 -9.69
C LYS A 284 15.35 -4.06 -10.22
N ASN A 285 15.43 -4.35 -11.52
CA ASN A 285 16.62 -4.90 -12.15
C ASN A 285 17.20 -3.89 -13.17
N PRO A 286 18.39 -3.33 -12.93
CA PRO A 286 18.99 -2.34 -13.83
C PRO A 286 19.36 -2.92 -15.21
N PHE A 287 19.45 -4.25 -15.34
CA PHE A 287 19.80 -4.92 -16.59
C PHE A 287 18.58 -5.26 -17.45
N ASN A 288 17.36 -5.20 -16.89
CA ASN A 288 16.13 -5.55 -17.60
C ASN A 288 15.13 -4.39 -17.58
N PRO A 289 15.08 -3.57 -18.65
CA PRO A 289 14.21 -2.40 -18.71
C PRO A 289 12.72 -2.76 -18.59
N ALA A 290 12.07 -2.21 -17.56
CA ALA A 290 10.64 -2.37 -17.34
C ALA A 290 9.83 -1.48 -18.30
N PRO A 291 8.71 -1.97 -18.86
CA PRO A 291 7.84 -1.15 -19.68
C PRO A 291 7.18 -0.05 -18.85
N ILE A 292 7.19 1.18 -19.35
CA ILE A 292 6.44 2.29 -18.77
C ILE A 292 4.95 2.09 -19.15
N PRO A 293 4.02 2.02 -18.17
CA PRO A 293 2.59 1.97 -18.46
C PRO A 293 2.16 3.14 -19.35
N GLU A 294 1.33 2.87 -20.36
CA GLU A 294 0.96 3.88 -21.36
C GLU A 294 0.33 5.13 -20.74
N VAL A 295 -0.59 4.93 -19.78
CA VAL A 295 -1.24 6.00 -19.03
C VAL A 295 -0.31 6.83 -18.15
N GLU A 296 0.90 6.34 -17.87
CA GLU A 296 1.91 7.02 -17.04
C GLU A 296 3.07 7.59 -17.88
N ARG A 297 3.09 7.43 -19.21
CA ARG A 297 4.24 7.81 -20.05
C ARG A 297 4.60 9.29 -19.92
N ASP A 298 3.63 10.19 -19.97
CA ASP A 298 3.91 11.63 -19.88
C ASP A 298 4.45 12.02 -18.50
N ARG A 299 3.91 11.41 -17.45
CA ARG A 299 4.35 11.65 -16.06
C ARG A 299 5.78 11.14 -15.85
N VAL A 300 6.07 9.92 -16.29
CA VAL A 300 7.42 9.33 -16.21
C VAL A 300 8.40 10.10 -17.07
N LYS A 301 8.02 10.49 -18.30
CA LYS A 301 8.83 11.37 -19.15
C LYS A 301 9.17 12.67 -18.43
N GLY A 302 8.20 13.32 -17.80
CA GLY A 302 8.40 14.54 -17.01
C GLY A 302 9.44 14.35 -15.89
N TRP A 303 9.37 13.24 -15.16
CA TRP A 303 10.38 12.92 -14.13
C TRP A 303 11.75 12.60 -14.71
N MET A 304 11.84 11.93 -15.86
CA MET A 304 13.11 11.67 -16.54
C MET A 304 13.78 12.98 -16.99
N VAL A 305 13.00 13.93 -17.51
CA VAL A 305 13.47 15.28 -17.87
C VAL A 305 13.94 16.02 -16.61
N ALA A 306 13.12 16.04 -15.56
CA ALA A 306 13.48 16.73 -14.32
C ALA A 306 14.72 16.12 -13.64
N PHE A 307 14.88 14.80 -13.69
CA PHE A 307 16.10 14.12 -13.27
C PHE A 307 17.30 14.55 -14.11
N TRP A 308 17.16 14.56 -15.45
CA TRP A 308 18.21 15.01 -16.36
C TRP A 308 18.71 16.41 -16.00
N ASP A 309 17.79 17.36 -15.90
CA ASP A 309 18.11 18.75 -15.60
C ASP A 309 18.72 18.90 -14.20
N ASN A 310 18.21 18.13 -13.23
CA ASN A 310 18.75 18.10 -11.88
C ASN A 310 20.22 17.68 -11.86
N GLN A 311 20.56 16.57 -12.53
CA GLN A 311 21.92 16.02 -12.57
C GLN A 311 22.87 16.94 -13.34
N ARG A 312 22.45 17.48 -14.48
CA ARG A 312 23.28 18.41 -15.27
C ARG A 312 23.67 19.64 -14.47
N ALA A 313 22.70 20.24 -13.78
CA ALA A 313 23.04 21.42 -13.00
C ALA A 313 23.73 21.07 -11.67
N LEU A 314 23.52 19.90 -11.05
CA LEU A 314 24.38 19.41 -9.96
C LEU A 314 25.84 19.29 -10.40
N ALA A 315 26.10 18.68 -11.56
CA ALA A 315 27.45 18.52 -12.10
C ALA A 315 28.12 19.88 -12.36
N ARG A 316 27.40 20.82 -13.02
CA ARG A 316 27.89 22.18 -13.27
C ARG A 316 28.16 22.96 -11.98
N GLU A 317 27.27 22.88 -11.01
CA GLU A 317 27.40 23.55 -9.73
C GLU A 317 28.61 23.03 -8.94
N LEU A 318 28.80 21.70 -8.89
CA LEU A 318 29.97 21.09 -8.27
C LEU A 318 31.28 21.48 -8.99
N ALA A 319 31.28 21.50 -10.32
CA ALA A 319 32.44 21.93 -11.10
C ALA A 319 32.82 23.39 -10.81
N ALA A 320 31.85 24.29 -10.64
CA ALA A 320 32.08 25.70 -10.32
C ALA A 320 32.73 25.92 -8.94
N ILE A 321 32.58 24.95 -8.01
CA ILE A 321 33.12 25.02 -6.64
C ILE A 321 34.21 24.00 -6.36
N ARG A 322 34.85 23.43 -7.40
CA ARG A 322 35.75 22.27 -7.30
C ARG A 322 36.88 22.41 -6.27
N SER A 323 37.31 23.63 -5.95
CA SER A 323 38.33 23.92 -4.93
C SER A 323 37.83 23.74 -3.48
N HIS A 324 36.51 23.72 -3.25
CA HIS A 324 35.87 23.71 -1.93
C HIS A 324 34.56 22.90 -1.95
N ILE A 325 34.62 21.65 -2.41
CA ILE A 325 33.47 20.73 -2.38
C ILE A 325 33.21 20.31 -0.92
N PRO A 326 31.96 20.36 -0.44
CA PRO A 326 31.63 19.93 0.92
C PRO A 326 31.88 18.43 1.13
N SER A 327 32.60 18.06 2.20
CA SER A 327 32.95 16.66 2.49
C SER A 327 31.75 15.76 2.83
N PHE A 328 30.60 16.35 3.21
CA PHE A 328 29.40 15.61 3.63
C PHE A 328 28.11 16.41 3.35
N PRO A 329 27.56 16.41 2.12
CA PRO A 329 26.25 16.99 1.86
C PRO A 329 25.19 16.40 2.81
N THR A 330 24.25 17.21 3.26
CA THR A 330 23.20 16.82 4.21
C THR A 330 21.90 17.56 3.89
N ALA A 331 20.77 17.11 4.41
CA ALA A 331 19.53 17.89 4.44
C ALA A 331 19.08 18.05 5.90
N ASP A 332 17.97 18.75 6.13
CA ASP A 332 17.38 18.81 7.47
C ASP A 332 16.90 17.42 7.90
N ASP A 333 17.07 17.08 9.18
CA ASP A 333 16.82 15.72 9.70
C ASP A 333 15.37 15.27 9.45
N GLU A 334 14.39 16.16 9.59
CA GLU A 334 12.98 15.88 9.28
C GLU A 334 12.77 15.48 7.81
N ASP A 335 13.44 16.16 6.88
CA ASP A 335 13.30 15.88 5.45
C ASP A 335 14.09 14.62 5.05
N VAL A 336 15.21 14.33 5.72
CA VAL A 336 15.94 13.06 5.59
C VAL A 336 15.06 11.90 6.06
N GLN A 337 14.40 12.05 7.21
CA GLN A 337 13.47 11.05 7.72
C GLN A 337 12.29 10.84 6.75
N ALA A 338 11.68 11.93 6.27
CA ALA A 338 10.61 11.84 5.28
C ALA A 338 11.07 11.10 4.00
N ALA A 339 12.27 11.40 3.50
CA ALA A 339 12.86 10.71 2.36
C ALA A 339 13.09 9.21 2.63
N GLN A 340 13.53 8.84 3.84
CA GLN A 340 13.70 7.45 4.26
C GLN A 340 12.37 6.70 4.31
N GLU A 341 11.32 7.33 4.86
CA GLU A 341 9.95 6.78 4.89
C GLU A 341 9.38 6.56 3.48
N LEU A 342 9.78 7.39 2.52
CA LEU A 342 9.46 7.23 1.09
C LEU A 342 10.30 6.15 0.38
N GLY A 343 11.29 5.56 1.06
CA GLY A 343 12.11 4.45 0.57
C GLY A 343 13.39 4.86 -0.15
N LEU A 344 13.92 6.08 0.04
CA LEU A 344 15.17 6.53 -0.61
C LEU A 344 16.44 5.93 0.02
N GLY A 345 16.30 5.00 0.97
CA GLY A 345 17.41 4.37 1.67
C GLY A 345 17.98 5.21 2.81
N PRO A 346 18.98 4.71 3.54
CA PRO A 346 19.42 5.31 4.81
C PRO A 346 20.12 6.66 4.65
N ASN A 347 20.65 6.97 3.46
CA ASN A 347 21.43 8.18 3.21
C ASN A 347 20.95 8.93 1.95
N PRO A 348 19.73 9.50 1.96
CA PRO A 348 19.08 10.05 0.77
C PRO A 348 19.78 11.30 0.22
N ALA A 349 20.50 12.04 1.07
CA ALA A 349 21.22 13.28 0.73
C ALA A 349 22.72 13.06 0.43
N ARG A 350 23.22 11.82 0.50
CA ARG A 350 24.66 11.55 0.34
C ARG A 350 24.99 11.32 -1.13
N LEU A 351 25.99 12.06 -1.62
CA LEU A 351 26.57 11.80 -2.94
C LEU A 351 27.40 10.52 -2.83
N PRO A 352 27.16 9.48 -3.65
CA PRO A 352 28.17 8.47 -3.87
C PRO A 352 29.39 9.20 -4.46
N PHE A 353 30.58 9.02 -3.91
CA PHE A 353 31.79 9.63 -4.49
C PHE A 353 31.92 9.15 -5.95
N MET A 354 31.51 10.00 -6.90
CA MET A 354 31.54 9.75 -8.33
C MET A 354 32.21 10.92 -9.03
N SER A 355 33.02 10.62 -10.03
CA SER A 355 33.63 11.64 -10.88
C SER A 355 32.59 12.24 -11.84
N PRO A 356 32.72 13.51 -12.27
CA PRO A 356 31.79 14.16 -13.20
C PRO A 356 31.49 13.32 -14.45
N GLN A 357 32.51 12.74 -15.07
CA GLN A 357 32.37 11.87 -16.24
C GLN A 357 31.57 10.58 -15.97
N THR A 358 31.61 10.05 -14.74
CA THR A 358 30.77 8.90 -14.36
C THR A 358 29.30 9.29 -14.32
N VAL A 359 29.01 10.49 -13.80
CA VAL A 359 27.66 11.04 -13.78
C VAL A 359 27.15 11.27 -15.20
N ASP A 360 27.97 11.91 -16.04
CA ASP A 360 27.61 12.21 -17.43
C ASP A 360 27.38 10.94 -18.26
N ARG A 361 28.24 9.91 -18.13
CA ARG A 361 27.99 8.59 -18.75
C ARG A 361 26.66 8.00 -18.33
N GLY A 362 26.41 7.92 -17.02
CA GLY A 362 25.18 7.31 -16.51
C GLY A 362 23.93 8.08 -16.90
N LEU A 363 24.03 9.39 -16.97
CA LEU A 363 22.98 10.27 -17.43
C LEU A 363 22.67 10.06 -18.93
N ALA A 364 23.70 10.04 -19.78
CA ALA A 364 23.57 9.77 -21.20
C ALA A 364 22.99 8.38 -21.47
N SER A 365 23.53 7.35 -20.80
CA SER A 365 23.01 5.98 -20.90
C SER A 365 21.53 5.90 -20.54
N PHE A 366 21.12 6.55 -19.44
CA PHE A 366 19.72 6.52 -19.00
C PHE A 366 18.81 7.24 -20.00
N ALA A 367 19.22 8.40 -20.51
CA ALA A 367 18.41 9.13 -21.49
C ALA A 367 18.29 8.39 -22.83
N LEU A 368 19.40 7.86 -23.35
CA LEU A 368 19.43 7.25 -24.68
C LEU A 368 18.86 5.83 -24.69
N THR A 369 19.19 5.04 -23.67
CA THR A 369 18.89 3.60 -23.65
C THR A 369 17.87 3.19 -22.58
N GLY A 370 17.53 4.11 -21.67
CA GLY A 370 16.67 3.81 -20.51
C GLY A 370 17.38 3.02 -19.42
N LYS A 371 18.69 2.77 -19.54
CA LYS A 371 19.49 2.03 -18.55
C LYS A 371 20.47 2.97 -17.84
N PRO A 372 20.42 3.10 -16.50
CA PRO A 372 21.39 3.90 -15.78
C PRO A 372 22.74 3.18 -15.65
N ASP A 373 23.86 3.91 -15.80
CA ASP A 373 25.23 3.44 -15.45
C ASP A 373 25.66 3.92 -14.04
N LEU A 374 24.71 4.36 -13.21
CA LEU A 374 24.99 4.96 -11.88
C LEU A 374 24.94 3.89 -10.76
N PHE A 375 25.68 4.10 -9.66
CA PHE A 375 25.67 3.30 -8.42
C PHE A 375 25.11 4.09 -7.21
N ALA A 376 23.81 4.36 -7.26
CA ALA A 376 22.94 4.83 -6.18
C ALA A 376 22.17 3.65 -5.52
N SER A 377 21.28 3.94 -4.58
CA SER A 377 20.37 2.93 -3.99
C SER A 377 19.17 2.58 -4.87
N VAL A 378 18.93 3.34 -5.95
CA VAL A 378 17.71 3.33 -6.77
C VAL A 378 18.09 3.44 -8.25
N HIS A 379 17.81 2.40 -9.04
CA HIS A 379 18.18 2.28 -10.47
C HIS A 379 17.07 1.73 -11.35
N PRO A 380 16.08 2.56 -11.70
CA PRO A 380 15.10 2.12 -12.68
C PRO A 380 15.77 1.97 -14.04
N ALA A 381 15.61 0.80 -14.66
CA ALA A 381 15.81 0.62 -16.10
C ALA A 381 14.43 0.62 -16.76
N VAL A 382 14.23 1.44 -17.78
CA VAL A 382 12.91 1.72 -18.34
C VAL A 382 12.89 1.61 -19.86
N ARG A 383 11.74 1.23 -20.42
CA ARG A 383 11.46 1.30 -21.86
C ARG A 383 10.05 1.84 -22.12
N PRO A 384 9.85 2.72 -23.10
CA PRO A 384 10.86 3.37 -23.95
C PRO A 384 11.82 4.28 -23.16
N SER A 385 13.00 4.59 -23.72
CA SER A 385 13.96 5.55 -23.15
C SER A 385 13.46 6.98 -23.30
N LEU A 386 14.13 7.94 -22.65
CA LEU A 386 13.78 9.36 -22.81
C LEU A 386 13.95 9.81 -24.26
N ALA A 387 15.04 9.41 -24.92
CA ALA A 387 15.29 9.71 -26.33
C ALA A 387 14.22 9.11 -27.27
N ALA A 388 13.68 7.94 -26.93
CA ALA A 388 12.58 7.34 -27.68
C ALA A 388 11.24 8.07 -27.47
N MET A 389 11.02 8.67 -26.29
CA MET A 389 9.84 9.50 -26.00
C MET A 389 10.01 10.97 -26.41
N ASP A 390 11.25 11.41 -26.64
CA ASP A 390 11.63 12.77 -26.98
C ASP A 390 12.95 12.79 -27.77
N PRO A 391 12.89 12.81 -29.11
CA PRO A 391 14.08 12.75 -29.96
C PRO A 391 15.09 13.88 -29.71
N SER A 392 14.71 15.01 -29.09
CA SER A 392 15.66 16.07 -28.75
C SER A 392 16.73 15.61 -27.75
N TYR A 393 16.47 14.52 -27.02
CA TYR A 393 17.42 13.94 -26.08
C TYR A 393 18.45 13.02 -26.74
N VAL A 394 18.31 12.70 -28.04
CA VAL A 394 19.36 12.03 -28.81
C VAL A 394 20.61 12.91 -28.83
N ASP A 395 20.49 14.11 -29.40
CA ASP A 395 21.64 15.01 -29.54
C ASP A 395 22.17 15.49 -28.18
N LYS A 396 21.27 15.77 -27.23
CA LYS A 396 21.67 16.13 -25.86
C LYS A 396 22.44 14.99 -25.18
N GLY A 397 22.00 13.74 -25.34
CA GLY A 397 22.64 12.57 -24.76
C GLY A 397 24.04 12.34 -25.31
N LEU A 398 24.19 12.43 -26.63
CA LEU A 398 25.48 12.26 -27.31
C LEU A 398 26.45 13.39 -26.99
N ALA A 399 25.97 14.64 -26.94
CA ALA A 399 26.78 15.80 -26.55
C ALA A 399 27.37 15.64 -25.13
N VAL A 400 26.60 15.07 -24.19
CA VAL A 400 27.10 14.79 -22.83
C VAL A 400 28.24 13.78 -22.82
N LEU A 401 28.22 12.78 -23.72
CA LEU A 401 29.33 11.83 -23.85
C LEU A 401 30.58 12.48 -24.49
N ASP A 402 30.40 13.38 -25.45
CA ASP A 402 31.52 14.15 -26.02
C ASP A 402 32.12 15.12 -24.96
N GLU A 403 31.29 15.77 -24.14
CA GLU A 403 31.73 16.57 -22.99
C GLU A 403 32.53 15.74 -21.98
N ALA A 404 32.06 14.53 -21.64
CA ALA A 404 32.77 13.63 -20.74
C ALA A 404 34.16 13.24 -21.25
N LEU A 405 34.29 12.95 -22.55
CA LEU A 405 35.59 12.66 -23.19
C LEU A 405 36.53 13.88 -23.14
N ALA A 406 36.00 15.07 -23.37
CA ALA A 406 36.80 16.31 -23.27
C ALA A 406 37.28 16.56 -21.83
N ASP A 407 36.43 16.32 -20.82
CA ASP A 407 36.80 16.48 -19.41
C ASP A 407 37.88 15.47 -18.97
N ILE A 408 37.75 14.20 -19.37
CA ILE A 408 38.76 13.17 -19.12
C ILE A 408 40.12 13.58 -19.71
N ALA A 409 40.12 14.08 -20.95
CA ALA A 409 41.35 14.53 -21.61
C ALA A 409 42.01 15.73 -20.88
N ALA A 410 41.21 16.65 -20.33
CA ALA A 410 41.70 17.82 -19.62
C ALA A 410 42.19 17.51 -18.19
N ASN A 411 41.49 16.63 -17.46
CA ASN A 411 41.55 16.62 -16.00
C ASN A 411 41.99 15.29 -15.36
N GLU A 412 41.94 14.16 -16.07
CA GLU A 412 42.30 12.85 -15.48
C GLU A 412 43.80 12.57 -15.67
N LYS A 413 44.56 12.54 -14.56
CA LYS A 413 45.95 12.08 -14.52
C LYS A 413 45.99 10.68 -13.90
N GLY A 414 46.65 9.73 -14.56
CA GLY A 414 46.81 8.34 -14.06
C GLY A 414 45.65 7.39 -14.40
N LEU A 415 44.42 7.87 -14.60
CA LEU A 415 43.24 7.04 -14.97
C LEU A 415 42.67 7.35 -16.37
N ARG A 416 43.29 8.27 -17.11
CA ARG A 416 42.80 8.78 -18.40
C ARG A 416 42.42 7.68 -19.40
N ALA A 417 43.31 6.70 -19.59
CA ALA A 417 43.07 5.61 -20.55
C ALA A 417 41.82 4.81 -20.16
N ARG A 418 41.73 4.37 -18.90
CA ARG A 418 40.61 3.60 -18.37
C ARG A 418 39.27 4.32 -18.54
N GLU A 419 39.20 5.59 -18.16
CA GLU A 419 37.94 6.33 -18.26
C GLU A 419 37.59 6.71 -19.71
N THR A 420 38.58 6.93 -20.58
CA THR A 420 38.35 7.14 -22.02
C THR A 420 37.77 5.88 -22.67
N ILE A 421 38.37 4.71 -22.41
CA ILE A 421 37.90 3.41 -22.92
C ILE A 421 36.45 3.16 -22.51
N ARG A 422 36.12 3.29 -21.21
CA ARG A 422 34.77 3.11 -20.69
C ARG A 422 33.75 4.05 -21.34
N THR A 423 34.14 5.29 -21.57
CA THR A 423 33.26 6.30 -22.17
C THR A 423 33.04 6.03 -23.66
N LEU A 424 34.07 5.65 -24.41
CA LEU A 424 33.94 5.25 -25.82
C LEU A 424 33.11 3.97 -25.98
N ASP A 425 33.30 2.98 -25.11
CA ASP A 425 32.53 1.73 -25.15
C ASP A 425 31.03 1.97 -24.94
N LEU A 426 30.68 2.75 -23.90
CA LEU A 426 29.29 3.15 -23.65
C LEU A 426 28.72 4.01 -24.78
N TYR A 427 29.52 4.90 -25.37
CA TYR A 427 29.10 5.71 -26.51
C TYR A 427 28.70 4.80 -27.67
N GLY A 428 29.53 3.83 -28.02
CA GLY A 428 29.20 2.85 -29.04
C GLY A 428 27.92 2.07 -28.72
N ASP A 429 27.75 1.61 -27.47
CA ASP A 429 26.53 0.91 -27.03
C ASP A 429 25.27 1.79 -27.19
N CYS A 430 25.36 3.07 -26.85
CA CYS A 430 24.27 4.03 -27.02
C CYS A 430 23.94 4.27 -28.50
N LEU A 431 24.95 4.46 -29.36
CA LEU A 431 24.75 4.63 -30.80
C LEU A 431 24.13 3.40 -31.44
N LEU A 432 24.56 2.20 -31.03
CA LEU A 432 23.97 0.95 -31.52
C LEU A 432 22.49 0.87 -31.11
N ALA A 433 22.15 1.21 -29.85
CA ALA A 433 20.77 1.24 -29.36
C ALA A 433 19.89 2.26 -30.10
N LEU A 434 20.48 3.34 -30.62
CA LEU A 434 19.82 4.34 -31.47
C LEU A 434 19.71 3.93 -32.94
N GLY A 435 20.19 2.75 -33.32
CA GLY A 435 20.18 2.30 -34.72
C GLY A 435 21.26 2.94 -35.59
N ARG A 436 22.38 3.37 -34.99
CA ARG A 436 23.53 4.01 -35.68
C ARG A 436 24.77 3.10 -35.64
N PRO A 437 24.74 1.91 -36.28
CA PRO A 437 25.77 0.88 -36.11
C PRO A 437 27.14 1.27 -36.66
N ILE A 438 27.20 2.03 -37.77
CA ILE A 438 28.47 2.50 -38.35
C ILE A 438 29.19 3.43 -37.39
N GLU A 439 28.44 4.36 -36.78
CA GLU A 439 29.00 5.29 -35.81
C GLU A 439 29.39 4.60 -34.51
N ALA A 440 28.62 3.60 -34.08
CA ALA A 440 28.99 2.74 -32.95
C ALA A 440 30.33 2.05 -33.18
N VAL A 441 30.50 1.43 -34.35
CA VAL A 441 31.77 0.82 -34.77
C VAL A 441 32.91 1.83 -34.77
N ALA A 442 32.69 3.06 -35.26
CA ALA A 442 33.72 4.09 -35.25
C ALA A 442 34.17 4.46 -33.82
N ARG A 443 33.24 4.54 -32.85
CA ARG A 443 33.58 4.81 -31.45
C ARG A 443 34.34 3.66 -30.80
N TRP A 444 33.94 2.42 -31.06
CA TRP A 444 34.65 1.22 -30.58
C TRP A 444 36.02 1.04 -31.23
N GLN A 445 36.14 1.29 -32.53
CA GLN A 445 37.40 1.17 -33.26
C GLN A 445 38.46 2.09 -32.67
N LYS A 446 38.08 3.31 -32.25
CA LYS A 446 38.98 4.22 -31.55
C LYS A 446 39.58 3.62 -30.27
N VAL A 447 38.86 2.74 -29.57
CA VAL A 447 39.41 2.01 -28.42
C VAL A 447 40.53 1.08 -28.85
N LEU A 448 40.35 0.35 -29.95
CA LEU A 448 41.35 -0.59 -30.46
C LEU A 448 42.59 0.14 -31.00
N ASP A 449 42.38 1.27 -31.68
CA ASP A 449 43.44 2.07 -32.30
C ASP A 449 44.30 2.78 -31.24
N ASP A 450 43.65 3.47 -30.28
CA ASP A 450 44.34 4.30 -29.29
C ASP A 450 44.85 3.49 -28.08
N TYR A 451 44.25 2.31 -27.80
CA TYR A 451 44.54 1.49 -26.61
C TYR A 451 44.68 -0.01 -26.92
N PRO A 452 45.66 -0.42 -27.76
CA PRO A 452 45.80 -1.80 -28.22
C PRO A 452 46.14 -2.81 -27.12
N THR A 453 46.63 -2.36 -25.96
CA THR A 453 46.98 -3.23 -24.82
C THR A 453 45.93 -3.21 -23.70
N ALA A 454 44.76 -2.61 -23.93
CA ALA A 454 43.69 -2.57 -22.93
C ALA A 454 43.11 -3.96 -22.66
N SER A 455 42.73 -4.23 -21.40
CA SER A 455 42.04 -5.46 -21.02
C SER A 455 40.70 -5.66 -21.75
N GLU A 456 40.06 -4.56 -22.12
CA GLU A 456 38.76 -4.50 -22.79
C GLU A 456 38.86 -4.78 -24.30
N PHE A 457 40.07 -4.82 -24.88
CA PHE A 457 40.30 -4.92 -26.33
C PHE A 457 39.50 -6.06 -26.97
N GLY A 458 39.62 -7.28 -26.45
CA GLY A 458 38.94 -8.45 -27.02
C GLY A 458 37.41 -8.37 -26.93
N ALA A 459 36.87 -7.73 -25.89
CA ALA A 459 35.42 -7.54 -25.75
C ALA A 459 34.90 -6.51 -26.78
N VAL A 460 35.62 -5.41 -26.96
CA VAL A 460 35.27 -4.36 -27.93
C VAL A 460 35.43 -4.86 -29.37
N GLU A 461 36.50 -5.60 -29.67
CA GLU A 461 36.70 -6.22 -30.99
C GLU A 461 35.55 -7.17 -31.34
N LYS A 462 35.11 -7.97 -30.37
CA LYS A 462 33.95 -8.86 -30.54
C LYS A 462 32.67 -8.08 -30.87
N LYS A 463 32.39 -6.96 -30.17
CA LYS A 463 31.23 -6.09 -30.46
C LYS A 463 31.26 -5.57 -31.90
N ILE A 464 32.43 -5.12 -32.38
CA ILE A 464 32.61 -4.64 -33.76
C ILE A 464 32.30 -5.75 -34.75
N ARG A 465 32.93 -6.92 -34.60
CA ARG A 465 32.73 -8.06 -35.51
C ARG A 465 31.27 -8.50 -35.59
N GLU A 466 30.61 -8.62 -34.44
CA GLU A 466 29.19 -9.00 -34.37
C GLU A 466 28.28 -7.96 -35.01
N THR A 467 28.57 -6.66 -34.82
CA THR A 467 27.79 -5.58 -35.40
C THR A 467 27.93 -5.55 -36.92
N LEU A 468 29.15 -5.65 -37.45
CA LEU A 468 29.41 -5.69 -38.88
C LEU A 468 28.80 -6.94 -39.55
N ALA A 469 28.80 -8.08 -38.84
CA ALA A 469 28.18 -9.31 -39.34
C ALA A 469 26.66 -9.18 -39.51
N LYS A 470 25.97 -8.43 -38.63
CA LYS A 470 24.52 -8.18 -38.69
C LYS A 470 24.11 -7.15 -39.76
N MET A 471 25.07 -6.41 -40.32
CA MET A 471 24.84 -5.41 -41.37
C MET A 471 24.93 -6.00 -42.78
N LYS A 472 25.51 -7.19 -42.93
CA LYS A 472 25.52 -7.98 -44.16
C LYS A 472 24.24 -8.78 -44.27
#